data_AF-A0A510UX15-F1
#
_entry.id   AF-A0A510UX15-F1
#
_cell.length_a   1.000
_cell.length_b   1.000
_cell.length_c   1.000
_cell.angle_alpha   90.00
_cell.angle_beta   90.00
_cell.angle_gamma   90.00
#
_symmetry.space_group_name_H-M   'P 1'
#
loop_
_entity.id
_entity.type
_entity.pdbx_description
1 polymer ?
#
loop_
_entity_poly.entity_id
_entity_poly.type
_entity_poly.pdbx_seq_one_letter_code
_entity_poly.pdbx_strand_id
1 'polypeptide(L)'
;MGGGGSGEERAQALVLRDVAEQGYTVHARITVDAPADEVLARINPTVGVVERVDDDHCVLVTGADSVHTIAAYIGMLGMDFHVTDPPELVAALELMAARYLRALPTHRP
;
A
#
# COMPACT_ATOMS: atom_id res chain seq x y z
N MET A 1 -13.46 -28.98 -32.97
CA MET A 1 -13.39 -27.51 -33.03
C MET A 1 -14.35 -26.97 -31.98
N GLY A 2 -13.82 -26.20 -31.03
CA GLY A 2 -14.41 -25.80 -29.75
C GLY A 2 -13.25 -25.79 -28.77
N GLY A 3 -12.70 -24.64 -28.38
CA GLY A 3 -13.37 -23.54 -27.70
C GLY A 3 -12.74 -23.52 -26.31
N GLY A 4 -12.01 -22.46 -25.97
CA GLY A 4 -11.31 -22.37 -24.69
C GLY A 4 -10.26 -21.27 -24.69
N GLY A 5 -10.68 -20.03 -24.94
CA GLY A 5 -9.88 -18.87 -24.62
C GLY A 5 -9.67 -18.74 -23.10
N SER A 6 -8.69 -17.92 -22.75
CA SER A 6 -8.49 -17.27 -21.45
C SER A 6 -8.35 -18.19 -20.23
N GLY A 7 -7.10 -18.41 -19.80
CA GLY A 7 -6.76 -19.01 -18.52
C GLY A 7 -5.67 -18.26 -17.75
N GLU A 8 -5.40 -16.99 -18.11
CA GLU A 8 -4.47 -16.09 -17.42
C GLU A 8 -5.04 -15.49 -16.12
N GLU A 9 -6.25 -15.85 -15.70
CA GLU A 9 -6.86 -15.34 -14.47
C GLU A 9 -6.89 -16.39 -13.35
N ARG A 10 -5.77 -16.52 -12.64
CA ARG A 10 -5.78 -17.08 -11.28
C ARG A 10 -5.05 -16.15 -10.32
N ALA A 11 -5.61 -14.96 -10.15
CA ALA A 11 -5.42 -14.18 -8.93
C ALA A 11 -5.98 -14.99 -7.76
N GLN A 12 -5.10 -15.64 -6.99
CA GLN A 12 -5.51 -16.28 -5.75
C GLN A 12 -5.75 -15.19 -4.70
N ALA A 13 -6.97 -14.66 -4.71
CA ALA A 13 -7.50 -13.85 -3.62
C ALA A 13 -7.66 -14.75 -2.38
N LEU A 14 -6.65 -14.78 -1.51
CA LEU A 14 -6.82 -15.32 -0.16
C LEU A 14 -7.47 -14.22 0.70
N VAL A 15 -8.78 -14.42 0.88
CA VAL A 15 -9.78 -13.57 1.52
C VAL A 15 -9.37 -13.08 2.93
N LEU A 16 -9.06 -11.79 3.05
CA LEU A 16 -9.78 -10.76 3.83
C LEU A 16 -10.22 -11.01 5.30
N ARG A 17 -9.81 -12.06 6.00
CA ARG A 17 -10.35 -12.34 7.36
C ARG A 17 -9.46 -11.99 8.54
N ASP A 18 -8.13 -12.02 8.43
CA ASP A 18 -7.27 -11.87 9.64
C ASP A 18 -6.83 -10.43 9.94
N VAL A 19 -6.81 -9.52 8.95
CA VAL A 19 -6.43 -8.11 9.21
C VAL A 19 -7.54 -7.35 9.95
N ALA A 20 -8.78 -7.83 9.88
CA ALA A 20 -9.91 -7.28 10.60
C ALA A 20 -9.96 -7.69 12.09
N GLU A 21 -9.12 -8.64 12.54
CA GLU A 21 -9.10 -9.08 13.95
C GLU A 21 -8.12 -8.29 14.82
N GLN A 22 -7.27 -7.44 14.24
CA GLN A 22 -6.45 -6.51 15.00
C GLN A 22 -7.19 -5.19 15.14
N GLY A 23 -7.48 -4.78 16.39
CA GLY A 23 -8.38 -3.67 16.77
C GLY A 23 -7.94 -2.25 16.37
N TYR A 24 -7.46 -2.08 15.14
CA TYR A 24 -7.09 -0.81 14.55
C TYR A 24 -8.33 -0.06 14.08
N THR A 25 -8.37 1.25 14.33
CA THR A 25 -9.52 2.10 14.01
C THR A 25 -9.53 2.51 12.54
N VAL A 26 -8.38 2.48 11.87
CA VAL A 26 -8.21 2.88 10.47
C VAL A 26 -7.63 1.73 9.67
N HIS A 27 -8.23 1.46 8.50
CA HIS A 27 -7.72 0.50 7.52
C HIS A 27 -7.53 1.19 6.17
N ALA A 28 -6.50 0.78 5.43
CA ALA A 28 -6.21 1.29 4.11
C ALA A 28 -5.78 0.16 3.17
N ARG A 29 -6.08 0.34 1.88
CA ARG A 29 -5.64 -0.51 0.79
C ARG A 29 -4.78 0.33 -0.14
N ILE A 30 -3.51 -0.04 -0.25
CA ILE A 30 -2.49 0.76 -0.92
C ILE A 30 -1.88 -0.08 -2.03
N THR A 31 -1.91 0.41 -3.26
CA THR A 31 -1.17 -0.22 -4.36
C THR A 31 0.29 0.21 -4.26
N VAL A 32 1.21 -0.75 -4.32
CA VAL A 32 2.65 -0.50 -4.29
C VAL A 32 3.23 -0.94 -5.63
N ASP A 33 4.04 -0.06 -6.22
CA ASP A 33 4.73 -0.30 -7.48
C ASP A 33 6.01 -1.10 -7.20
N ALA A 34 5.82 -2.29 -6.62
CA ALA A 34 6.87 -3.27 -6.36
C ALA A 34 6.31 -4.70 -6.30
N PRO A 35 7.14 -5.72 -6.61
CA PRO A 35 6.77 -7.12 -6.44
C PRO A 35 6.40 -7.43 -4.99
N ALA A 36 5.40 -8.31 -4.79
CA ALA A 36 4.91 -8.67 -3.45
C ALA A 36 6.02 -9.17 -2.52
N ASP A 37 7.00 -9.93 -3.04
CA ASP A 37 8.09 -10.48 -2.23
C ASP A 37 9.05 -9.40 -1.72
N GLU A 38 9.25 -8.32 -2.48
CA GLU A 38 10.05 -7.18 -2.06
C GLU A 38 9.39 -6.35 -0.97
N VAL A 39 8.07 -6.20 -1.06
CA VAL A 39 7.27 -5.53 -0.02
C VAL A 39 7.26 -6.38 1.24
N LEU A 40 7.01 -7.69 1.13
CA LEU A 40 7.03 -8.64 2.24
C LEU A 40 8.39 -8.69 2.96
N ALA A 41 9.50 -8.52 2.25
CA ALA A 41 10.83 -8.46 2.85
C ALA A 41 11.07 -7.18 3.69
N ARG A 42 10.30 -6.12 3.46
CA ARG A 42 10.43 -4.83 4.17
C ARG A 42 9.40 -4.64 5.28
N ILE A 43 8.25 -5.31 5.20
CA ILE A 43 7.20 -5.18 6.21
C ILE A 43 7.32 -6.21 7.33
N ASN A 44 6.95 -5.82 8.55
CA ASN A 44 6.69 -6.79 9.61
C ASN A 44 5.32 -7.44 9.36
N PRO A 45 5.18 -8.78 9.34
CA PRO A 45 3.89 -9.44 9.13
C PRO A 45 2.77 -8.99 10.08
N THR A 46 3.09 -8.40 11.23
CA THR A 46 2.08 -7.88 12.16
C THR A 46 1.39 -6.60 11.67
N VAL A 47 1.94 -5.88 10.70
CA VAL A 47 1.45 -4.55 10.28
C VAL A 47 0.47 -4.59 9.10
N GLY A 48 0.31 -5.74 8.44
CA GLY A 48 -0.56 -5.84 7.27
C GLY A 48 -0.29 -7.08 6.41
N VAL A 49 -1.10 -7.21 5.37
CA VAL A 49 -1.04 -8.30 4.39
C VAL A 49 -0.74 -7.74 3.02
N VAL A 50 0.07 -8.46 2.24
CA VAL A 50 0.39 -8.12 0.86
C VAL A 50 -0.33 -9.09 -0.07
N GLU A 51 -1.11 -8.55 -0.99
CA GLU A 51 -1.79 -9.28 -2.06
C GLU A 51 -1.04 -9.04 -3.37
N ARG A 52 -0.60 -10.11 -4.04
CA ARG A 52 0.02 -10.00 -5.36
C ARG A 52 -1.03 -9.62 -6.40
N VAL A 53 -0.73 -8.59 -7.21
CA VAL A 53 -1.55 -8.21 -8.37
C VAL A 53 -0.90 -8.76 -9.64
N ASP A 54 0.37 -8.43 -9.85
CA ASP A 54 1.20 -8.93 -10.95
C ASP A 54 2.68 -9.05 -10.51
N ASP A 55 3.58 -9.14 -11.48
CA ASP A 55 5.02 -9.33 -11.22
C ASP A 55 5.68 -8.06 -10.64
N ASP A 56 5.16 -6.88 -10.96
CA ASP A 56 5.75 -5.58 -10.61
C ASP A 56 4.88 -4.77 -9.63
N HIS A 57 3.64 -5.20 -9.37
CA HIS A 57 2.70 -4.50 -8.49
C HIS A 57 2.05 -5.44 -7.47
N CYS A 58 1.82 -4.90 -6.28
CA CYS A 58 1.07 -5.57 -5.24
C CYS A 58 0.18 -4.60 -4.48
N VAL A 59 -0.69 -5.13 -3.64
CA VAL A 59 -1.54 -4.33 -2.76
C VAL A 59 -1.23 -4.65 -1.31
N LEU A 60 -0.86 -3.63 -0.55
CA LEU A 60 -0.72 -3.67 0.89
C LEU A 60 -2.06 -3.30 1.55
N VAL A 61 -2.62 -4.25 2.29
CA VAL A 61 -3.76 -4.04 3.18
C VAL A 61 -3.24 -3.90 4.60
N THR A 62 -3.38 -2.72 5.19
CA THR A 62 -2.80 -2.39 6.50
C THR A 62 -3.80 -1.64 7.37
N GLY A 63 -3.61 -1.71 8.69
CA GLY A 63 -4.38 -0.99 9.68
C GLY A 63 -3.50 -0.32 10.72
N ALA A 64 -3.96 0.79 11.27
CA ALA A 64 -3.28 1.49 12.36
C ALA A 64 -4.25 2.31 13.24
N ASP A 65 -3.72 2.87 14.31
CA ASP A 65 -4.48 3.78 15.20
C ASP A 65 -4.81 5.12 14.53
N SER A 66 -4.12 5.49 13.45
CA SER A 66 -4.38 6.73 12.70
C SER A 66 -3.91 6.65 11.24
N VAL A 67 -4.51 7.47 10.37
CA VAL A 67 -4.05 7.65 8.97
C VAL A 67 -2.62 8.19 8.89
N HIS A 68 -2.17 8.96 9.88
CA HIS A 68 -0.81 9.51 9.91
C HIS A 68 0.23 8.42 10.15
N THR A 69 -0.10 7.41 10.97
CA THR A 69 0.77 6.24 11.18
C THR A 69 0.94 5.46 9.88
N ILE A 70 -0.16 5.23 9.15
CA ILE A 70 -0.14 4.57 7.84
C ILE A 70 0.72 5.38 6.85
N ALA A 71 0.48 6.69 6.74
CA ALA A 71 1.20 7.59 5.84
C ALA A 71 2.72 7.64 6.11
N ALA A 72 3.12 7.64 7.38
CA ALA A 72 4.53 7.59 7.74
C ALA A 72 5.15 6.23 7.41
N TYR A 73 4.47 5.13 7.74
CA TYR A 73 4.97 3.78 7.52
C TYR A 73 5.13 3.45 6.03
N ILE A 74 4.13 3.77 5.21
CA ILE A 74 4.23 3.53 3.76
C ILE A 74 5.38 4.33 3.13
N GLY A 75 5.58 5.58 3.55
CA GLY A 75 6.71 6.39 3.09
C GLY A 75 8.08 5.82 3.50
N MET A 76 8.16 5.08 4.61
CA MET A 76 9.41 4.42 5.04
C MET A 76 9.78 3.19 4.19
N LEU A 77 8.84 2.62 3.43
CA LEU A 77 9.15 1.51 2.53
C LEU A 77 10.06 1.93 1.36
N GLY A 78 10.08 3.22 1.03
CA GLY A 78 10.93 3.78 -0.02
C GLY A 78 10.58 3.28 -1.42
N MET A 79 9.32 2.89 -1.62
CA MET A 79 8.76 2.42 -2.89
C MET A 79 7.72 3.43 -3.37
N ASP A 80 7.47 3.47 -4.67
CA ASP A 80 6.35 4.22 -5.21
C ASP A 80 5.03 3.50 -4.88
N PHE A 81 3.99 4.27 -4.58
CA PHE A 81 2.69 3.73 -4.16
C PHE A 81 1.54 4.68 -4.49
N HIS A 82 0.34 4.12 -4.57
CA HIS A 82 -0.89 4.83 -4.89
C HIS A 82 -1.95 4.57 -3.82
N VAL A 83 -2.62 5.64 -3.39
CA VAL A 83 -3.73 5.61 -2.43
C VAL A 83 -4.93 6.34 -3.03
N THR A 84 -6.08 5.67 -3.08
CA THR A 84 -7.36 6.30 -3.42
C THR A 84 -8.26 6.47 -2.19
N ASP A 85 -8.16 5.53 -1.24
CA ASP A 85 -9.01 5.48 -0.05
C ASP A 85 -8.20 5.02 1.18
N PRO A 86 -8.58 5.46 2.40
CA PRO A 86 -9.62 6.46 2.68
C PRO A 86 -9.16 7.89 2.32
N PRO A 87 -10.08 8.84 2.03
CA PRO A 87 -9.71 10.21 1.63
C PRO A 87 -8.90 10.96 2.69
N GLU A 88 -9.08 10.61 3.97
CA GLU A 88 -8.28 11.15 5.08
C GLU A 88 -6.80 10.74 4.98
N LEU A 89 -6.50 9.56 4.42
CA LEU A 89 -5.12 9.14 4.16
C LEU A 89 -4.53 9.93 2.99
N VAL A 90 -5.31 10.16 1.92
CA VAL A 90 -4.88 11.00 0.79
C VAL A 90 -4.53 12.41 1.29
N ALA A 91 -5.39 13.03 2.09
CA ALA A 91 -5.14 14.35 2.67
C ALA A 91 -3.90 14.36 3.60
N ALA A 92 -3.67 13.29 4.36
CA ALA A 92 -2.48 13.15 5.19
C ALA A 92 -1.19 13.08 4.35
N LEU A 93 -1.21 12.34 3.25
CA LEU A 93 -0.09 12.22 2.31
C LEU A 93 0.20 13.54 1.60
N GLU A 94 -0.82 14.25 1.12
CA GLU A 94 -0.66 15.59 0.53
C GLU A 94 0.03 16.56 1.49
N LEU A 95 -0.39 16.56 2.77
CA LEU A 95 0.22 17.39 3.79
C LEU A 95 1.69 17.01 4.05
N MET A 96 2.00 15.71 4.11
CA MET A 96 3.37 15.22 4.27
C MET A 96 4.26 15.56 3.08
N ALA A 97 3.77 15.33 1.86
CA ALA A 97 4.47 15.69 0.62
C ALA A 97 4.78 17.19 0.59
N ALA A 98 3.81 18.05 0.91
CA ALA A 98 4.02 19.49 0.98
C ALA A 98 5.05 19.89 2.06
N ARG A 99 5.10 19.19 3.20
CA ARG A 99 6.12 19.41 4.23
C ARG A 99 7.52 19.00 3.75
N TYR A 100 7.65 17.84 3.12
CA TYR A 100 8.94 17.37 2.60
C TYR A 100 9.46 18.27 1.48
N LEU A 101 8.59 18.71 0.56
CA LEU A 101 8.97 19.68 -0.47
C LEU A 101 9.50 20.99 0.10
N ARG A 102 8.85 21.54 1.14
CA ARG A 102 9.31 22.77 1.82
C ARG A 102 10.60 22.58 2.63
N ALA A 103 10.93 21.35 3.03
CA ALA A 103 12.13 21.06 3.80
C ALA A 103 13.40 21.02 2.93
N LEU A 104 13.24 20.86 1.61
CA LEU A 104 14.36 20.92 0.68
C LEU A 104 14.93 22.35 0.63
N PRO A 105 16.25 22.52 0.53
CA PRO A 105 16.83 23.82 0.24
C PRO A 105 16.20 24.38 -1.03
N THR A 106 15.78 25.64 -0.99
CA THR A 106 15.43 26.37 -2.20
C THR A 106 16.70 26.52 -3.02
N HIS A 107 16.92 25.63 -3.99
CA HIS A 107 17.98 25.82 -4.96
C HIS A 107 17.63 27.05 -5.80
N ARG A 108 18.20 28.20 -5.42
CA ARG A 108 18.31 29.35 -6.31
C ARG A 108 19.51 29.06 -7.22
N PRO A 109 19.32 28.92 -8.54
CA PRO A 109 20.45 28.87 -9.47
C PRO A 109 21.29 30.16 -9.37
#